data_AF-A0A4Q4B8D4-F1
#
_entry.id   AF-A0A4Q4B8D4-F1
#
_cell.length_a   1.000
_cell.length_b   1.000
_cell.length_c   1.000
_cell.angle_alpha   90.00
_cell.angle_beta   90.00
_cell.angle_gamma   90.00
#
_symmetry.space_group_name_H-M   'P 1'
#
loop_
_entity.id
_entity.type
_entity.pdbx_description
1 polymer ?
#
loop_
_entity_poly.entity_id
_entity_poly.type
_entity_poly.pdbx_seq_one_letter_code
_entity_poly.pdbx_strand_id
1 'polypeptide(L)' 'MELVLTVQDLEPHPKQGFEKQEGLLNSNYKQIVKRNLKALNSNTIFGNKHRIKTRQFIKTSSVATLLKLSVFVVLLTAIL' A
#
# COMPACT_ATOMS: atom_id res chain seq x y z
N MET A 1 18.14 -12.44 29.21
CA MET A 1 18.63 -11.05 29.20
C MET A 1 17.46 -10.18 29.59
N GLU A 2 17.47 -9.66 30.82
CA GLU A 2 16.41 -8.78 31.29
C GLU A 2 16.75 -7.34 30.91
N LEU A 3 15.83 -6.65 30.24
CA LEU A 3 15.99 -5.23 29.92
C LEU A 3 15.73 -4.41 31.18
N VAL A 4 16.80 -4.01 31.86
CA VAL A 4 16.76 -2.98 32.90
C VAL A 4 16.59 -1.62 32.19
N LEU A 5 15.35 -1.12 32.19
CA LEU A 5 15.05 0.24 31.74
C LEU A 5 15.46 1.21 32.86
N THR A 6 16.62 1.84 32.69
CA THR A 6 17.04 2.97 33.51
C THR A 6 16.08 4.14 33.26
N VAL A 7 15.31 4.49 34.29
CA VAL A 7 14.42 5.64 34.30
C VAL A 7 15.29 6.89 34.26
N GLN A 8 15.56 7.38 33.06
CA GLN A 8 16.20 8.66 32.83
C GLN A 8 15.10 9.71 32.92
N ASP A 9 15.27 10.64 33.84
CA ASP A 9 14.37 11.73 34.22
C ASP A 9 13.90 12.51 32.98
N LEU A 10 12.76 12.10 32.41
CA LEU A 10 12.11 12.81 31.32
C LEU A 10 11.23 13.90 31.93
N GLU A 11 11.62 15.16 31.74
CA GLU A 11 10.77 16.32 32.02
C GLU A 11 9.34 16.08 31.51
N PRO A 12 8.31 16.46 32.28
CA PRO A 12 6.93 16.21 31.88
C PRO A 12 6.61 17.06 30.66
N HIS A 13 6.52 16.40 29.50
CA HIS A 13 5.91 16.97 28.30
C HIS A 13 4.55 17.59 28.66
N PRO A 14 4.19 18.76 28.09
CA PRO A 14 2.95 19.43 28.43
C PRO A 14 1.79 18.47 28.20
N LYS A 15 0.95 18.32 29.22
CA LYS A 15 -0.28 17.52 29.19
C LYS A 15 -1.16 18.03 28.05
N GLN A 16 -0.94 17.50 26.85
CA GLN A 16 -1.91 17.61 25.77
C GLN A 16 -3.16 16.98 26.35
N GLY A 17 -4.23 17.79 26.46
CA GLY A 17 -5.52 17.32 26.93
C GLY A 17 -5.83 15.99 26.26
N PHE A 18 -6.37 15.05 27.01
CA PHE A 18 -6.89 13.80 26.47
C PHE A 18 -7.98 14.14 25.47
N GLU A 19 -7.60 14.53 24.24
CA GLU A 19 -8.45 14.39 23.09
C GLU A 19 -8.77 12.91 23.07
N LYS A 20 -10.06 12.63 23.31
CA LYS A 20 -10.68 11.33 23.19
C LYS A 20 -9.94 10.60 22.07
N GLN A 21 -9.30 9.47 22.40
CA GLN A 21 -8.57 8.67 21.41
C GLN A 21 -9.61 8.13 20.42
N GLU A 22 -10.09 8.99 19.53
CA GLU A 22 -10.86 8.60 18.38
C GLU A 22 -9.92 7.69 17.64
N GLY A 23 -10.29 6.41 17.56
CA GLY A 23 -9.43 5.38 17.02
C GLY A 23 -8.81 5.82 15.70
N LEU A 24 -7.65 5.26 15.37
CA LEU A 24 -6.84 5.62 14.19
C LEU A 24 -7.64 5.86 12.91
N LEU A 25 -8.82 5.23 12.78
CA LEU A 25 -9.76 5.37 11.68
C LEU A 25 -10.95 6.29 12.02
N ASN A 26 -10.68 7.54 12.39
CA ASN A 26 -11.72 8.53 12.63
C ASN A 26 -12.14 9.27 11.34
N SER A 27 -13.16 10.14 11.44
CA SER A 27 -13.70 10.90 10.32
C SER A 27 -12.66 11.82 9.65
N ASN A 28 -11.75 12.40 10.45
CA ASN A 28 -10.64 13.22 9.99
C ASN A 28 -9.65 12.38 9.17
N TYR A 29 -9.25 11.20 9.68
CA TYR A 29 -8.42 10.24 8.96
C TYR A 29 -9.04 9.86 7.61
N LYS A 30 -10.36 9.58 7.56
CA LYS A 30 -11.08 9.29 6.32
C LYS A 30 -11.00 10.43 5.30
N GLN A 31 -11.11 11.68 5.75
CA GLN A 31 -11.02 12.85 4.88
C GLN A 31 -9.60 13.03 4.32
N ILE A 32 -8.57 12.85 5.17
CA ILE A 32 -7.16 12.90 4.76
C ILE A 32 -6.87 11.83 3.73
N VAL A 33 -7.28 10.58 3.97
CA VAL A 33 -7.09 9.47 3.02
C VAL A 33 -7.78 9.77 1.68
N LYS A 34 -9.02 10.26 1.70
CA LYS A 34 -9.75 10.62 0.47
C LYS A 34 -9.06 11.73 -0.32
N ARG A 35 -8.48 12.72 0.35
CA ARG A 35 -7.70 13.80 -0.27
C ARG A 35 -6.43 13.26 -0.93
N ASN A 36 -5.68 12.42 -0.20
CA ASN A 36 -4.47 11.78 -0.70
C ASN A 36 -4.76 10.83 -1.88
N LEU A 37 -5.88 10.08 -1.82
CA LEU A 37 -6.34 9.23 -2.91
C LEU A 37 -6.60 10.04 -4.18
N LYS A 38 -7.28 11.19 -4.07
CA LYS A 38 -7.48 12.11 -5.21
C LYS A 38 -6.17 12.68 -5.74
N ALA A 39 -5.18 12.87 -4.85
CA ALA A 39 -3.85 13.33 -5.21
C ALA A 39 -2.92 12.22 -5.76
N LEU A 40 -3.38 10.97 -5.91
CA LEU A 40 -2.55 9.88 -6.45
C LEU A 40 -2.02 10.12 -7.86
N ASN A 41 -2.69 10.98 -8.64
CA ASN A 41 -2.26 11.38 -9.98
C ASN A 41 -1.28 12.56 -9.98
N SER A 42 -0.92 13.09 -8.80
CA SER A 42 0.11 14.13 -8.67
C SER A 42 1.52 13.57 -8.85
N ASN A 43 2.48 14.42 -9.23
CA ASN A 43 3.91 14.10 -9.33
C ASN A 43 4.60 13.98 -7.95
N THR A 44 3.89 13.50 -6.93
CA THR A 44 4.47 13.22 -5.60
C THR A 44 5.17 11.86 -5.61
N ILE A 45 6.11 11.66 -4.67
CA ILE A 45 6.83 10.38 -4.50
C ILE A 45 5.84 9.21 -4.32
N PHE A 46 4.79 9.41 -3.51
CA PHE A 46 3.74 8.41 -3.29
C PHE A 46 2.91 8.15 -4.55
N GLY A 47 2.51 9.19 -5.28
CA GLY A 47 1.79 9.06 -6.55
C GLY A 47 2.60 8.30 -7.59
N ASN A 48 3.90 8.62 -7.73
CA ASN A 48 4.79 7.90 -8.65
C ASN A 48 5.01 6.44 -8.24
N LYS A 49 5.23 6.17 -6.95
CA LYS A 49 5.34 4.80 -6.42
C LYS A 49 4.07 3.99 -6.71
N HIS A 50 2.90 4.59 -6.49
CA HIS A 50 1.63 3.97 -6.79
C HIS A 50 1.47 3.68 -8.29
N ARG A 51 1.72 4.68 -9.15
CA ARG A 51 1.63 4.52 -10.62
C ARG A 51 2.53 3.41 -11.16
N ILE A 52 3.77 3.32 -10.69
CA ILE A 52 4.70 2.26 -11.08
C ILE A 52 4.14 0.90 -10.65
N LYS A 53 3.70 0.77 -9.39
CA LYS A 53 3.13 -0.47 -8.86
C LYS A 53 1.87 -0.91 -9.62
N THR A 54 0.96 0.03 -9.89
CA THR A 54 -0.27 -0.24 -10.66
C THR A 54 0.03 -0.64 -12.10
N ARG A 55 1.01 0.01 -12.76
CA ARG A 55 1.41 -0.37 -14.12
C ARG A 55 1.98 -1.79 -14.17
N GLN A 56 2.77 -2.19 -13.17
CA GLN A 56 3.28 -3.56 -13.10
C GLN A 56 2.15 -4.59 -12.90
N PHE A 57 1.12 -4.25 -12.12
CA PHE A 57 -0.03 -5.15 -11.89
C PHE A 57 -1.00 -5.23 -13.07
N ILE A 58 -1.24 -4.12 -13.77
CA ILE A 58 -2.11 -4.10 -14.97
C ILE A 58 -1.43 -4.81 -16.14
N LYS A 59 -0.10 -4.73 -16.23
CA LYS A 59 0.67 -5.52 -17.20
C LYS A 59 0.89 -6.94 -16.70
N THR A 60 -0.19 -7.70 -16.51
CA THR A 60 -0.08 -9.13 -16.84
C THR A 60 0.35 -9.15 -18.30
N SER A 61 1.51 -9.74 -18.60
CA SER A 61 2.04 -9.69 -19.96
C SER A 61 1.05 -10.43 -20.86
N SER A 62 0.26 -9.67 -21.63
CA SER A 62 -0.72 -10.23 -22.58
C SER A 62 -0.02 -11.20 -23.54
N VAL A 63 1.25 -10.92 -23.83
CA VAL A 63 2.15 -11.79 -24.61
C VAL A 63 2.40 -13.12 -23.88
N ALA A 64 2.70 -13.09 -22.57
CA ALA A 64 2.92 -14.31 -21.80
C ALA A 64 1.64 -15.16 -21.68
N THR A 65 0.47 -14.53 -21.56
CA THR A 65 -0.81 -15.26 -21.54
C THR A 65 -1.15 -15.84 -22.90
N LEU A 66 -0.93 -15.09 -23.99
CA LEU A 66 -1.13 -15.56 -25.36
C LEU A 66 -0.20 -16.73 -25.70
N LEU A 67 1.07 -16.65 -25.28
CA LEU A 67 2.04 -17.73 -25.50
C LEU A 67 1.62 -19.01 -24.78
N LYS A 68 1.21 -18.91 -23.50
CA LYS A 68 0.72 -20.07 -22.74
C LYS A 68 -0.53 -20.68 -23.37
N LEU A 69 -1.47 -19.85 -23.81
CA LEU A 69 -2.69 -20.31 -24.47
C LEU A 69 -2.38 -21.02 -25.79
N SER A 70 -1.48 -20.46 -26.61
CA SER A 70 -1.06 -21.07 -27.88
C SER A 70 -0.43 -22.45 -27.67
N VAL A 71 0.48 -22.59 -26.70
CA VAL A 71 1.10 -23.88 -26.39
C VAL A 71 0.06 -24.91 -25.94
N PHE A 72 -0.91 -24.49 -25.14
CA PHE A 72 -2.00 -25.36 -24.68
C PHE A 72 -2.86 -25.87 -25.85
N VAL A 73 -3.22 -24.99 -26.79
CA VAL A 73 -4.00 -25.38 -27.98
C VAL A 73 -3.22 -26.38 -28.85
N VAL A 74 -1.93 -26.13 -29.09
CA VAL A 74 -1.08 -27.05 -29.87
C VAL A 74 -1.01 -28.43 -29.22
N LEU A 75 -0.85 -28.51 -27.90
CA LEU A 75 -0.86 -29.77 -27.16
C LEU A 75 -2.21 -30.49 -27.29
N LEU A 76 -3.32 -29.78 -27.16
CA LEU A 76 -4.65 -30.38 -27.34
C LEU A 76 -4.84 -30.94 -28.75
N THR A 77 -4.43 -30.20 -29.79
CA THR A 77 -4.53 -30.67 -31.18
C THR A 77 -3.59 -31.83 -31.51
N ALA A 78 -2.49 -31.99 -30.76
CA ALA A 78 -1.56 -33.10 -30.95
C ALA A 78 -1.98 -34.38 -30.21
N ILE A 79 -2.79 -34.24 -29.17
CA ILE A 79 -3.33 -35.37 -28.38
C ILE A 79 -4.65 -35.87 -28.98
N LEU A 80 -5.44 -34.99 -29.59
CA LEU A 80 -6.66 -35.33 -30.34
C LEU A 80 -6.32 -36.09 -31.63
#